data_AF-A0A1H5REH0-F1
#
_entry.id   AF-A0A1H5REH0-F1
#
_cell.length_a   1.000
_cell.length_b   1.000
_cell.length_c   1.000
_cell.angle_alpha   90.00
_cell.angle_beta   90.00
_cell.angle_gamma   90.00
#
_symmetry.space_group_name_H-M   'P 1'
#
loop_
_entity.id
_entity.type
_entity.pdbx_description
1 polymer ?
#
loop_
_entity_poly.entity_id
_entity_poly.type
_entity_poly.pdbx_seq_one_letter_code
_entity_poly.pdbx_strand_id
1 'polypeptide(L)'
;MTIEANTEQTPPPEPTSQPVRRRRRLVFVVAAAVAVAAVAAVLTIVLTTSGTTSVNGTLSLLCDMQCTKSAADGYDGYSDLSDGSQVTLVNESGRVVAATELHRTPGEQTKIVDGMWVRTFTFTFPDVPSADRYGVHVGNNNRGTLWKDADEAERVGFQLTLGG
;
A
#
# COMPACT_ATOMS: atom_id res chain seq x y z
N MET A 1 -29.73 56.39 -92.52
CA MET A 1 -30.30 55.15 -91.94
C MET A 1 -29.12 54.24 -91.65
N THR A 2 -28.51 54.45 -90.49
CA THR A 2 -28.70 53.70 -89.23
C THR A 2 -27.70 52.54 -89.16
N ILE A 3 -26.69 52.78 -88.33
CA ILE A 3 -25.61 51.90 -87.90
C ILE A 3 -26.12 51.19 -86.63
N GLU A 4 -26.12 49.86 -86.59
CA GLU A 4 -26.13 49.08 -85.35
C GLU A 4 -25.21 47.87 -85.58
N ALA A 5 -23.96 47.91 -85.11
CA ALA A 5 -23.49 47.74 -83.74
C ALA A 5 -23.46 46.25 -83.33
N ASN A 6 -22.24 45.71 -83.48
CA ASN A 6 -21.77 44.38 -83.12
C ASN A 6 -21.88 44.17 -81.60
N THR A 7 -22.50 43.06 -81.16
CA THR A 7 -22.53 42.68 -79.73
C THR A 7 -21.49 41.60 -79.48
N GLU A 8 -20.42 42.00 -78.79
CA GLU A 8 -19.28 41.18 -78.41
C GLU A 8 -19.62 40.30 -77.20
N GLN A 9 -19.52 38.98 -77.39
CA GLN A 9 -19.86 37.98 -76.39
C GLN A 9 -18.67 37.72 -75.45
N THR A 10 -18.80 38.12 -74.19
CA THR A 10 -17.77 37.92 -73.16
C THR A 10 -17.72 36.45 -72.70
N PRO A 11 -16.54 35.82 -72.60
CA PRO A 11 -16.41 34.44 -72.13
C PRO A 11 -16.69 34.31 -70.62
N PRO A 12 -17.09 33.10 -70.15
CA PRO A 12 -17.51 32.88 -68.77
C PRO A 12 -16.31 32.87 -67.80
N PRO A 13 -16.50 33.30 -66.54
CA PRO A 13 -15.42 33.40 -65.57
C PRO A 13 -14.95 32.03 -65.08
N GLU A 14 -13.62 31.90 -64.98
CA GLU A 14 -12.91 30.69 -64.53
C GLU A 14 -12.92 30.56 -62.99
N PRO A 15 -13.15 29.37 -62.42
CA PRO A 15 -13.25 29.18 -60.98
C PRO A 15 -11.89 29.30 -60.28
N THR A 16 -11.81 30.24 -59.33
CA THR A 16 -10.60 30.52 -58.56
C THR A 16 -10.46 29.54 -57.40
N SER A 17 -9.41 28.70 -57.43
CA SER A 17 -9.08 27.77 -56.35
C SER A 17 -8.50 28.49 -55.11
N GLN A 18 -9.16 28.40 -53.95
CA GLN A 18 -8.65 28.96 -52.70
C GLN A 18 -7.67 28.01 -51.99
N PRO A 19 -6.60 28.54 -51.34
CA PRO A 19 -5.61 27.74 -50.62
C PRO A 19 -6.12 27.27 -49.24
N VAL A 20 -6.04 25.97 -48.98
CA VAL A 20 -6.46 25.30 -47.74
C VAL A 20 -5.50 25.61 -46.58
N ARG A 21 -5.77 26.67 -45.80
CA ARG A 21 -5.10 26.97 -44.51
C ARG A 21 -5.69 26.13 -43.36
N ARG A 22 -5.49 24.80 -43.35
CA ARG A 22 -6.03 23.92 -42.27
C ARG A 22 -4.99 23.19 -41.40
N ARG A 23 -3.69 23.26 -41.70
CA ARG A 23 -2.65 22.44 -41.02
C ARG A 23 -2.11 22.96 -39.69
N ARG A 24 -2.12 24.27 -39.41
CA ARG A 24 -1.48 24.82 -38.19
C ARG A 24 -2.28 24.60 -36.91
N ARG A 25 -3.62 24.51 -36.96
CA ARG A 25 -4.45 24.31 -35.76
C ARG A 25 -4.34 22.89 -35.18
N LEU A 26 -4.06 21.89 -36.02
CA LEU A 26 -3.92 20.49 -35.57
C LEU A 26 -2.65 20.26 -34.75
N VAL A 27 -1.54 20.95 -35.07
CA VAL A 27 -0.26 20.79 -34.35
C VAL A 27 -0.35 21.29 -32.91
N PHE A 28 -1.05 22.41 -32.66
CA PHE A 28 -1.22 22.95 -31.31
C PHE A 28 -2.14 22.10 -30.43
N VAL A 29 -3.16 21.45 -30.99
CA VAL A 29 -4.09 20.59 -30.23
C VAL A 29 -3.39 19.30 -29.77
N VAL A 30 -2.55 18.70 -30.62
CA VAL A 30 -1.81 17.49 -30.26
C VAL A 30 -0.74 17.78 -29.19
N ALA A 31 -0.01 18.90 -29.30
CA ALA A 31 0.98 19.29 -28.29
C ALA A 31 0.35 19.58 -26.91
N ALA A 32 -0.81 20.24 -26.88
CA ALA A 32 -1.55 20.49 -25.64
C ALA A 32 -2.07 19.19 -25.00
N ALA A 33 -2.57 18.25 -25.80
CA ALA A 33 -3.04 16.95 -25.30
C ALA A 33 -1.91 16.11 -24.68
N VAL A 34 -0.73 16.11 -25.29
CA VAL A 34 0.45 15.41 -24.75
C VAL A 34 0.94 16.03 -23.45
N ALA A 35 0.95 17.37 -23.35
CA ALA A 35 1.32 18.06 -22.11
C ALA A 35 0.34 17.78 -20.96
N VAL A 36 -0.98 17.79 -21.24
CA VAL A 36 -2.01 17.45 -20.24
C VAL A 36 -1.90 15.99 -19.80
N ALA A 37 -1.66 15.06 -20.74
CA ALA A 37 -1.45 13.65 -20.41
C ALA A 37 -0.20 13.42 -19.56
N ALA A 38 0.89 14.13 -19.85
CA ALA A 38 2.12 14.05 -19.05
C ALA A 38 1.92 14.62 -17.62
N VAL A 39 1.23 15.75 -17.48
CA VAL A 39 0.93 16.33 -16.16
C VAL A 39 -0.01 15.42 -15.37
N ALA A 40 -1.03 14.83 -16.00
CA ALA A 40 -1.92 13.88 -15.36
C ALA A 40 -1.18 12.62 -14.89
N ALA A 41 -0.28 12.08 -15.71
CA ALA A 41 0.54 10.92 -15.36
C ALA A 41 1.48 11.20 -14.17
N VAL A 42 2.12 12.38 -14.14
CA VAL A 42 2.98 12.78 -13.01
C VAL A 42 2.15 12.98 -11.74
N LEU A 43 0.95 13.59 -11.84
CA LEU A 43 0.07 13.77 -10.68
C LEU A 43 -0.38 12.43 -10.08
N THR A 44 -0.70 11.43 -10.93
CA THR A 44 -1.09 10.10 -10.44
C THR A 44 0.03 9.39 -9.69
N ILE A 45 1.30 9.58 -10.08
CA ILE A 45 2.44 8.94 -9.40
C ILE A 45 2.68 9.59 -8.03
N VAL A 46 2.60 10.92 -7.93
CA VAL A 46 2.80 11.67 -6.67
C VAL A 46 1.67 11.45 -5.66
N LEU A 47 0.45 11.21 -6.13
CA LEU A 47 -0.69 10.87 -5.25
C LEU A 47 -0.63 9.43 -4.72
N THR A 48 0.12 8.53 -5.37
CA THR A 48 0.30 7.14 -4.90
C THR A 48 1.49 6.95 -3.97
N THR A 49 2.38 7.94 -3.82
CA THR A 49 3.44 7.92 -2.80
C THR A 49 2.87 8.32 -1.44
N SER A 50 1.84 7.63 -0.97
CA SER A 50 1.54 7.60 0.46
C SER A 50 2.74 6.91 1.12
N GLY A 51 3.40 7.61 2.06
CA GLY A 51 4.59 7.07 2.72
C GLY A 51 4.30 5.68 3.28
N THR A 52 5.09 4.69 2.90
CA THR A 52 5.07 3.39 3.55
C THR A 52 6.08 3.40 4.69
N THR A 53 5.74 2.72 5.77
CA THR A 53 6.58 2.61 6.97
C THR A 53 6.76 1.15 7.35
N SER A 54 7.71 0.87 8.23
CA SER A 54 7.90 -0.47 8.80
C SER A 54 7.41 -0.47 10.24
N VAL A 55 6.57 -1.44 10.57
CA VAL A 55 6.06 -1.63 11.94
C VAL A 55 6.59 -2.95 12.47
N ASN A 56 7.32 -2.89 13.58
CA ASN A 56 7.97 -4.05 14.19
C ASN A 56 7.25 -4.46 15.48
N GLY A 57 7.48 -5.69 15.93
CA GLY A 57 7.08 -6.08 17.28
C GLY A 57 7.71 -7.37 17.77
N THR A 58 7.50 -7.60 19.05
CA THR A 58 7.89 -8.81 19.77
C THR A 58 6.69 -9.42 20.47
N LEU A 59 6.67 -10.75 20.56
CA LEU A 59 5.72 -11.51 21.33
C LEU A 59 6.48 -12.40 22.32
N SER A 60 6.26 -12.17 23.60
CA SER A 60 6.76 -13.00 24.69
C SER A 60 5.65 -13.95 25.16
N LEU A 61 5.89 -15.25 25.04
CA LEU A 61 5.00 -16.28 25.54
C LEU A 61 5.56 -16.84 26.85
N LEU A 62 4.85 -16.59 27.94
CA LEU A 62 5.15 -17.07 29.28
C LEU A 62 4.50 -18.42 29.47
N CYS A 63 5.27 -19.34 30.02
CA CYS A 63 4.89 -20.73 30.15
C CYS A 63 5.36 -21.31 31.48
N ASP A 64 4.65 -22.32 31.98
CA ASP A 64 5.10 -23.06 33.16
C ASP A 64 6.32 -23.98 32.85
N MET A 65 6.84 -24.66 33.89
CA MET A 65 8.00 -25.55 33.75
C MET A 65 7.79 -26.75 32.80
N GLN A 66 6.56 -27.05 32.37
CA GLN A 66 6.23 -28.17 31.48
C GLN A 66 6.30 -27.82 29.99
N CYS A 67 6.46 -26.54 29.62
CA CYS A 67 6.59 -26.12 28.22
C CYS A 67 7.90 -26.51 27.51
N THR A 68 8.72 -27.35 28.17
CA THR A 68 9.87 -28.02 27.56
C THR A 68 9.49 -29.24 26.73
N LYS A 69 8.25 -29.75 26.82
CA LYS A 69 7.75 -30.80 25.94
C LYS A 69 7.44 -30.27 24.54
N SER A 70 8.46 -30.34 23.70
CA SER A 70 8.44 -30.31 22.23
C SER A 70 7.71 -29.12 21.57
N ALA A 71 8.39 -28.48 20.60
CA ALA A 71 7.79 -27.44 19.77
C ALA A 71 6.54 -27.91 18.98
N ALA A 72 6.21 -29.20 18.99
CA ALA A 72 5.06 -29.79 18.32
C ALA A 72 3.79 -29.86 19.20
N ASP A 73 3.87 -29.70 20.53
CA ASP A 73 2.74 -30.01 21.42
C ASP A 73 1.95 -28.79 21.90
N GLY A 74 2.33 -27.58 21.45
CA GLY A 74 1.67 -26.34 21.84
C GLY A 74 1.98 -25.92 23.29
N TYR A 75 1.82 -24.63 23.57
CA TYR A 75 2.20 -24.03 24.85
C TYR A 75 0.94 -23.73 25.65
N ASP A 76 0.67 -24.40 26.78
CA ASP A 76 -0.42 -24.08 27.74
C ASP A 76 -1.63 -23.27 27.20
N GLY A 77 -2.36 -23.79 26.19
CA GLY A 77 -3.54 -23.13 25.61
C GLY A 77 -3.28 -22.14 24.46
N TYR A 78 -2.03 -22.02 24.02
CA TYR A 78 -1.50 -21.24 22.91
C TYR A 78 -0.86 -22.14 21.82
N SER A 79 -1.48 -23.28 21.54
CA SER A 79 -1.00 -24.23 20.51
C SER A 79 -1.03 -23.69 19.09
N ASP A 80 -1.77 -22.59 18.86
CA ASP A 80 -1.86 -21.85 17.60
C ASP A 80 -0.71 -20.85 17.40
N LEU A 81 0.19 -20.69 18.38
CA LEU A 81 1.33 -19.79 18.32
C LEU A 81 2.62 -20.58 18.16
N SER A 82 3.18 -20.57 16.96
CA SER A 82 4.46 -21.17 16.61
C SER A 82 5.27 -20.25 15.72
N ASP A 83 6.49 -20.67 15.41
CA ASP A 83 7.22 -20.11 14.28
C ASP A 83 6.35 -20.25 13.01
N GLY A 84 6.24 -19.20 12.21
CA GLY A 84 5.37 -19.12 11.03
C GLY A 84 3.90 -18.77 11.32
N SER A 85 3.47 -18.61 12.58
CA SER A 85 2.08 -18.21 12.86
C SER A 85 1.81 -16.79 12.35
N GLN A 86 0.64 -16.59 11.73
CA GLN A 86 0.26 -15.32 11.15
C GLN A 86 0.01 -14.23 12.22
N VAL A 87 0.48 -13.02 11.92
CA VAL A 87 0.17 -11.79 12.64
C VAL A 87 -0.48 -10.83 11.64
N THR A 88 -1.56 -10.18 12.05
CA THR A 88 -2.26 -9.19 11.21
C THR A 88 -2.18 -7.80 11.83
N LEU A 89 -1.97 -6.80 10.98
CA LEU A 89 -2.04 -5.39 11.33
C LEU A 89 -3.35 -4.82 10.78
N VAL A 90 -4.13 -4.17 11.63
CA VAL A 90 -5.37 -3.47 11.26
C VAL A 90 -5.20 -1.97 11.48
N ASN A 91 -5.94 -1.15 10.75
CA ASN A 91 -6.04 0.29 10.99
C ASN A 91 -7.21 0.62 11.93
N GLU A 92 -7.42 1.91 12.24
CA GLU A 92 -8.51 2.41 13.10
C GLU A 92 -9.93 1.98 12.68
N SER A 93 -10.14 1.69 11.39
CA SER A 93 -11.42 1.17 10.89
C SER A 93 -11.63 -0.33 11.11
N GLY A 94 -10.63 -1.03 11.66
CA GLY A 94 -10.61 -2.49 11.82
C GLY A 94 -10.28 -3.25 10.53
N ARG A 95 -9.87 -2.55 9.47
CA ARG A 95 -9.47 -3.18 8.20
C ARG A 95 -8.03 -3.68 8.31
N VAL A 96 -7.80 -4.91 7.87
CA VAL A 96 -6.44 -5.46 7.72
C VAL A 96 -5.69 -4.68 6.64
N VAL A 97 -4.56 -4.09 7.03
CA VAL A 97 -3.66 -3.32 6.16
C VAL A 97 -2.38 -4.06 5.83
N ALA A 98 -1.95 -4.99 6.70
CA ALA A 98 -0.78 -5.84 6.45
C ALA A 98 -0.90 -7.18 7.19
N ALA A 99 -0.16 -8.17 6.72
CA ALA A 99 0.00 -9.47 7.37
C ALA A 99 1.48 -9.86 7.33
N THR A 100 1.94 -10.55 8.38
CA THR A 100 3.30 -11.09 8.49
C THR A 100 3.26 -12.37 9.31
N GLU A 101 4.42 -12.94 9.60
CA GLU A 101 4.56 -14.16 10.39
C GLU A 101 5.40 -13.90 11.65
N LEU A 102 5.14 -14.71 12.68
CA LEU A 102 6.02 -14.81 13.84
C LEU A 102 7.28 -15.57 13.45
N HIS A 103 8.43 -15.01 13.82
CA HIS A 103 9.71 -15.67 13.66
C HIS A 103 10.39 -15.86 15.00
N ARG A 104 10.92 -17.06 15.24
CA ARG A 104 11.84 -17.28 16.35
C ARG A 104 13.12 -16.52 16.08
N THR A 105 13.61 -15.81 17.09
CA THR A 105 14.96 -15.27 17.07
C THR A 105 15.96 -16.43 16.97
N PRO A 106 16.76 -16.53 15.89
CA PRO A 106 17.72 -17.61 15.74
C PRO A 106 18.74 -17.61 16.89
N GLY A 107 18.97 -18.78 17.49
CA GLY A 107 19.90 -18.94 18.61
C GLY A 107 19.39 -18.43 19.96
N GLU A 108 18.19 -17.85 20.04
CA GLU A 108 17.60 -17.48 21.32
C GLU A 108 17.08 -18.74 22.04
N GLN A 109 17.78 -19.12 23.09
CA GLN A 109 17.31 -20.16 24.00
C GLN A 109 16.14 -19.64 24.82
N THR A 110 15.23 -20.55 25.19
CA THR A 110 14.12 -20.22 26.08
C THR A 110 14.69 -19.77 27.42
N LYS A 111 14.32 -18.57 27.87
CA LYS A 111 14.85 -17.95 29.10
C LYS A 111 13.92 -18.28 30.25
N ILE A 112 14.44 -18.22 31.48
CA ILE A 112 13.61 -18.27 32.69
C ILE A 112 13.57 -16.87 33.28
N VAL A 113 12.37 -16.31 33.43
CA VAL A 113 12.12 -15.00 34.07
C VAL A 113 11.12 -15.23 35.19
N ASP A 114 11.49 -14.88 36.43
CA ASP A 114 10.66 -15.07 37.63
C ASP A 114 10.11 -16.50 37.80
N GLY A 115 10.89 -17.50 37.41
CA GLY A 115 10.51 -18.92 37.50
C GLY A 115 9.64 -19.43 36.34
N MET A 116 9.28 -18.58 35.38
CA MET A 116 8.52 -18.95 34.18
C MET A 116 9.43 -19.06 32.96
N TRP A 117 9.15 -20.00 32.07
CA TRP A 117 9.84 -20.10 30.79
C TRP A 117 9.27 -19.07 29.82
N VAL A 118 10.14 -18.29 29.19
CA VAL A 118 9.78 -17.26 28.22
C VAL A 118 10.34 -17.62 26.86
N ARG A 119 9.45 -17.66 25.88
CA ARG A 119 9.80 -17.81 24.46
C ARG A 119 9.44 -16.52 23.73
N THR A 120 10.43 -15.96 23.04
CA THR A 120 10.28 -14.71 22.30
C THR A 120 10.14 -14.99 20.81
N PHE A 121 9.18 -14.32 20.18
CA PHE A 121 9.05 -14.23 18.73
C PHE A 121 9.17 -12.77 18.31
N THR A 122 9.66 -12.55 17.10
CA THR A 122 9.69 -11.24 16.44
C THR A 122 8.79 -11.26 15.22
N PHE A 123 8.30 -10.09 14.82
CA PHE A 123 7.58 -9.93 13.57
C PHE A 123 7.79 -8.51 13.04
N THR A 124 7.70 -8.37 11.71
CA THR A 124 7.86 -7.09 11.02
C THR A 124 6.85 -7.01 9.88
N PHE A 125 6.12 -5.90 9.82
CA PHE A 125 5.28 -5.54 8.68
C PHE A 125 6.07 -4.54 7.81
N PRO A 126 6.61 -4.97 6.66
CA PRO A 126 7.18 -4.03 5.70
C PRO A 126 6.06 -3.28 4.98
N ASP A 127 6.38 -2.08 4.50
CA ASP A 127 5.56 -1.29 3.60
C ASP A 127 4.12 -1.02 4.05
N VAL A 128 3.93 -0.74 5.35
CA VAL A 128 2.63 -0.44 5.95
C VAL A 128 2.13 0.93 5.46
N PRO A 129 0.91 1.02 4.91
CA PRO A 129 0.28 2.30 4.59
C PRO A 129 0.01 3.13 5.84
N SER A 130 0.26 4.45 5.79
CA SER A 130 -0.07 5.36 6.90
C SER A 130 -1.53 5.23 7.36
N ALA A 131 -1.71 5.24 8.67
CA ALA A 131 -2.99 5.27 9.37
C ALA A 131 -2.87 6.16 10.62
N ASP A 132 -3.99 6.46 11.29
CA ASP A 132 -3.95 7.22 12.55
C ASP A 132 -3.52 6.31 13.71
N ARG A 133 -3.97 5.06 13.68
CA ARG A 133 -3.69 4.05 14.72
C ARG A 133 -3.57 2.68 14.09
N TYR A 134 -2.73 1.84 14.70
CA TYR A 134 -2.58 0.44 14.29
C TYR A 134 -2.99 -0.50 15.41
N GLY A 135 -3.63 -1.60 15.02
CA GLY A 135 -3.95 -2.71 15.89
C GLY A 135 -3.19 -3.97 15.46
N VAL A 136 -2.51 -4.65 16.38
CA VAL A 136 -1.92 -5.96 16.14
C VAL A 136 -2.81 -7.06 16.70
N HIS A 137 -3.07 -8.07 15.88
CA HIS A 137 -3.77 -9.28 16.28
C HIS A 137 -2.93 -10.52 15.92
N VAL A 138 -2.89 -11.50 16.81
CA VAL A 138 -2.04 -12.70 16.69
C VAL A 138 -2.77 -13.96 17.15
N GLY A 139 -2.68 -15.02 16.35
CA GLY A 139 -3.32 -16.30 16.62
C GLY A 139 -4.84 -16.28 16.41
N ASN A 140 -5.59 -16.98 17.27
CA ASN A 140 -7.03 -17.17 17.09
C ASN A 140 -7.88 -15.91 17.38
N ASN A 141 -9.09 -15.90 16.82
CA ASN A 141 -10.07 -14.79 16.93
C ASN A 141 -10.53 -14.47 18.36
N ASN A 142 -10.26 -15.33 19.35
CA ASN A 142 -10.61 -15.05 20.74
C ASN A 142 -9.58 -14.13 21.41
N ARG A 143 -8.42 -13.89 20.78
CA ARG A 143 -7.45 -12.90 21.25
C ARG A 143 -7.86 -11.52 20.76
N GLY A 144 -7.82 -10.54 21.66
CA GLY A 144 -8.11 -9.15 21.32
C GLY A 144 -7.12 -8.55 20.31
N THR A 145 -7.31 -7.27 19.99
CA THR A 145 -6.36 -6.47 19.21
C THR A 145 -5.64 -5.52 20.15
N LEU A 146 -4.32 -5.52 20.12
CA LEU A 146 -3.50 -4.54 20.86
C LEU A 146 -3.37 -3.28 19.99
N TRP A 147 -3.88 -2.16 20.48
CA TRP A 147 -3.88 -0.90 19.75
C TRP A 147 -2.75 0.03 20.19
N LYS A 148 -2.15 0.73 19.24
CA LYS A 148 -1.20 1.83 19.44
C LYS A 148 -1.46 2.95 18.45
N ASP A 149 -1.08 4.16 18.82
CA ASP A 149 -1.05 5.28 17.88
C ASP A 149 0.07 5.07 16.86
N ALA A 150 -0.11 5.58 15.64
CA ALA A 150 0.78 5.25 14.53
C ALA A 150 2.24 5.66 14.79
N ASP A 151 2.47 6.83 15.37
CA ASP A 151 3.80 7.33 15.72
C ASP A 151 4.50 6.46 16.77
N GLU A 152 3.75 5.95 17.76
CA GLU A 152 4.28 5.03 18.77
C GLU A 152 4.59 3.66 18.16
N ALA A 153 3.68 3.12 17.34
CA ALA A 153 3.85 1.83 16.68
C ALA A 153 5.05 1.82 15.73
N GLU A 154 5.27 2.89 14.97
CA GLU A 154 6.39 3.02 14.04
C GLU A 154 7.72 3.21 14.77
N ARG A 155 7.74 4.00 15.85
CA ARG A 155 8.98 4.33 16.58
C ARG A 155 9.42 3.24 17.56
N VAL A 156 8.47 2.64 18.27
CA VAL A 156 8.72 1.71 19.38
C VAL A 156 8.34 0.27 19.03
N GLY A 157 7.40 0.10 18.11
CA GLY A 157 6.84 -1.21 17.79
C GLY A 157 5.86 -1.72 18.85
N PHE A 158 5.42 -2.97 18.64
CA PHE A 158 4.53 -3.69 19.54
C PHE A 158 5.30 -4.62 20.47
N GLN A 159 4.86 -4.72 21.71
CA GLN A 159 5.42 -5.65 22.70
C GLN A 159 4.23 -6.38 23.32
N LEU A 160 4.05 -7.63 22.93
CA LEU A 160 2.95 -8.47 23.39
C LEU A 160 3.48 -9.47 24.41
N THR A 161 2.70 -9.70 25.44
CA THR A 161 2.97 -10.70 26.47
C THR A 161 1.73 -11.55 26.62
N LEU A 162 1.87 -12.86 26.43
CA LEU A 162 0.80 -13.85 26.58
C LEU A 162 1.25 -14.93 27.56
N GLY A 163 0.29 -15.55 28.26
CA GLY A 163 0.57 -16.52 29.31
C GLY A 163 0.89 -15.86 30.66
N GLY A 164 0.64 -16.60 31.73
CA GLY A 164 0.72 -16.16 33.12
C GLY A 164 -0.21 -16.95 34.02
#